data_AF-A0A0E3Z3I0-F1
#
_entry.id   AF-A0A0E3Z3I0-F1
#
_cell.length_a   1.000
_cell.length_b   1.000
_cell.length_c   1.000
_cell.angle_alpha   90.00
_cell.angle_beta   90.00
_cell.angle_gamma   90.00
#
_symmetry.space_group_name_H-M   'P 1'
#
loop_
_entity.id
_entity.type
_entity.pdbx_description
1 polymer ?
#
loop_
_entity_poly.entity_id
_entity_poly.type
_entity_poly.pdbx_seq_one_letter_code
_entity_poly.pdbx_strand_id
1 'polypeptide(L)'
;MIEAALLAAVAMAFAPARAASPDTAPAAPPEGIVIDCDRPVLPSQKTIGELAEQHNFGQVYATRQRAMVEVQRACLREGVSAVLLVGPKKPTVTAQEPHQIAANRAPSR
;
A
#
# COMPACT_ATOMS: atom_id res chain seq x y z
N MET A 1 -17.31 60.90 -12.25
CA MET A 1 -15.87 60.73 -12.46
C MET A 1 -15.49 59.30 -12.05
N ILE A 2 -14.77 58.61 -12.93
CA ILE A 2 -13.91 57.41 -12.69
C ILE A 2 -14.69 56.07 -12.60
N GLU A 3 -14.83 55.36 -13.72
CA GLU A 3 -14.03 54.20 -14.23
C GLU A 3 -14.58 52.86 -13.72
N ALA A 4 -15.20 52.04 -14.57
CA ALA A 4 -14.63 51.18 -15.62
C ALA A 4 -14.06 49.86 -15.09
N ALA A 5 -14.34 48.82 -15.88
CA ALA A 5 -13.87 47.43 -15.84
C ALA A 5 -14.63 46.47 -14.93
N LEU A 6 -15.23 45.43 -15.54
CA LEU A 6 -14.76 44.07 -15.27
C LEU A 6 -15.23 43.08 -16.35
N LEU A 7 -14.26 42.70 -17.18
CA LEU A 7 -13.92 41.35 -17.66
C LEU A 7 -15.00 40.49 -18.35
N ALA A 8 -14.82 40.37 -19.66
CA ALA A 8 -15.38 39.32 -20.51
C ALA A 8 -14.92 37.93 -20.05
N ALA A 9 -15.89 37.06 -19.75
CA ALA A 9 -15.64 35.67 -19.43
C ALA A 9 -15.42 34.85 -20.73
N VAL A 10 -14.18 34.43 -20.97
CA VAL A 10 -13.85 33.42 -21.98
C VAL A 10 -14.13 32.05 -21.37
N ALA A 11 -15.19 31.39 -21.82
CA ALA A 11 -15.49 30.00 -21.46
C ALA A 11 -14.64 29.05 -22.30
N MET A 12 -13.56 28.50 -21.73
CA MET A 12 -12.87 27.35 -22.29
C MET A 12 -13.70 26.09 -21.99
N ALA A 13 -14.30 25.52 -23.03
CA ALA A 13 -14.91 24.20 -22.98
C ALA A 13 -13.79 23.14 -22.93
N PHE A 14 -13.46 22.67 -21.73
CA PHE A 14 -12.66 21.45 -21.56
C PHE A 14 -13.55 20.23 -21.81
N ALA A 15 -13.34 19.58 -22.97
CA ALA A 15 -13.89 18.25 -23.21
C ALA A 15 -13.20 17.25 -22.27
N PRO A 16 -13.94 16.46 -21.46
CA PRO A 16 -13.33 15.45 -20.62
C PRO A 16 -12.87 14.30 -21.52
N ALA A 17 -11.56 14.22 -21.76
CA ALA A 17 -10.93 13.02 -22.30
C ALA A 17 -11.23 11.88 -21.32
N ARG A 18 -12.14 10.99 -21.71
CA ARG A 18 -12.54 9.83 -20.93
C ARG A 18 -11.41 8.82 -21.01
N ALA A 19 -10.45 8.95 -20.09
CA ALA A 19 -9.38 7.98 -19.92
C ALA A 19 -10.02 6.60 -19.72
N ALA A 20 -9.73 5.68 -20.65
CA ALA A 20 -10.10 4.28 -20.48
C ALA A 20 -9.38 3.78 -19.22
N SER A 21 -10.15 3.43 -18.19
CA SER A 21 -9.60 2.85 -16.97
C SER A 21 -8.82 1.60 -17.35
N PRO A 22 -7.55 1.46 -16.94
CA PRO A 22 -6.82 0.22 -17.15
C PRO A 22 -7.63 -0.90 -16.49
N ASP A 23 -7.89 -1.94 -17.29
CA ASP A 23 -8.56 -3.16 -16.87
C ASP A 23 -7.84 -3.68 -15.63
N THR A 24 -8.45 -3.43 -14.45
CA THR A 24 -7.84 -3.75 -13.18
C THR A 24 -8.08 -5.23 -12.99
N ALA A 25 -7.14 -6.03 -13.47
CA ALA A 25 -7.12 -7.46 -13.19
C ALA A 25 -7.26 -7.65 -11.67
N PRO A 26 -8.14 -8.57 -11.21
CA PRO A 26 -8.36 -8.78 -9.79
C PRO A 26 -7.02 -9.12 -9.12
N ALA A 27 -6.65 -8.32 -8.13
CA ALA A 27 -5.44 -8.55 -7.37
C ALA A 27 -5.53 -9.94 -6.72
N ALA A 28 -4.47 -10.74 -6.88
CA ALA A 28 -4.36 -12.02 -6.19
C ALA A 28 -4.54 -11.80 -4.67
N PRO A 29 -5.24 -12.70 -3.97
CA PRO A 29 -5.44 -12.57 -2.53
C PRO A 29 -4.07 -12.50 -1.83
N PRO A 30 -3.94 -11.65 -0.79
CA PRO A 30 -2.68 -11.53 -0.08
C PRO A 30 -2.30 -12.87 0.57
N GLU A 31 -1.08 -13.32 0.30
CA GLU A 31 -0.50 -14.47 1.01
C GLU A 31 -0.27 -14.11 2.48
N GLY A 32 -0.66 -15.00 3.38
CA GLY A 32 -0.59 -14.72 4.81
C GLY A 32 -0.96 -15.93 5.68
N ILE A 33 -0.93 -15.70 6.99
CA ILE A 33 -1.23 -16.72 8.00
C ILE A 33 -2.57 -16.40 8.66
N VAL A 34 -3.50 -17.35 8.58
CA VAL A 34 -4.81 -17.23 9.23
C VAL A 34 -4.71 -17.64 10.68
N ILE A 35 -5.22 -16.78 11.57
CA ILE A 35 -5.32 -17.04 13.02
C ILE A 35 -6.80 -17.15 13.38
N ASP A 36 -7.16 -18.26 14.01
CA ASP A 36 -8.49 -18.53 14.54
C ASP A 36 -8.69 -17.74 15.85
N CYS A 37 -9.79 -16.98 15.93
CA CYS A 37 -10.10 -16.16 17.10
C CYS A 37 -10.67 -16.95 18.29
N ASP A 38 -11.17 -18.17 18.10
CA ASP A 38 -11.60 -19.04 19.20
C ASP A 38 -10.40 -19.57 19.98
N ARG A 39 -9.25 -19.70 19.31
CA ARG A 39 -7.97 -20.11 19.90
C ARG A 39 -6.82 -19.31 19.30
N PRO A 40 -6.66 -18.03 19.70
CA PRO A 40 -5.70 -17.12 19.09
C PRO A 40 -4.27 -17.48 19.53
N VAL A 41 -3.67 -18.42 18.81
CA VAL A 41 -2.28 -18.83 18.98
C VAL A 41 -1.48 -18.28 17.81
N LEU A 42 -0.53 -17.39 18.13
CA LEU A 42 0.37 -16.91 17.10
C LEU A 42 1.36 -17.98 16.63
N PRO A 43 1.79 -17.91 15.36
CA PRO A 43 2.80 -18.79 14.79
C PRO A 43 4.13 -18.72 15.54
N SER A 44 4.98 -19.70 15.24
CA SER A 44 6.34 -19.78 15.78
C SER A 44 7.18 -18.56 15.40
N GLN A 45 8.28 -18.31 16.14
CA GLN A 45 9.23 -17.26 15.77
C GLN A 45 9.81 -17.46 14.36
N LYS A 46 10.11 -18.71 13.96
CA LYS A 46 10.56 -19.01 12.61
C LYS A 46 9.55 -18.55 11.56
N THR A 47 8.28 -18.91 11.75
CA THR A 47 7.21 -18.55 10.81
C THR A 47 6.96 -17.04 10.74
N ILE A 48 7.05 -16.33 11.88
CA ILE A 48 6.96 -14.86 11.88
C ILE A 48 8.18 -14.23 11.20
N GLY A 49 9.38 -14.78 11.39
CA GLY A 49 10.59 -14.32 10.70
C GLY A 49 10.49 -14.50 9.18
N GLU A 50 9.99 -15.66 8.73
CA GLU A 50 9.72 -15.92 7.31
C GLU A 50 8.67 -14.97 6.75
N LEU A 51 7.52 -14.81 7.42
CA LEU A 51 6.45 -13.90 7.00
C LEU A 51 6.91 -12.44 6.95
N ALA A 52 7.69 -11.99 7.93
CA ALA A 52 8.16 -10.62 8.04
C ALA A 52 9.46 -10.34 7.26
N GLU A 53 10.03 -11.37 6.61
CA GLU A 53 11.36 -11.33 5.98
C GLU A 53 12.48 -10.88 6.94
N GLN A 54 12.35 -11.22 8.22
CA GLN A 54 13.26 -10.83 9.31
C GLN A 54 14.16 -11.99 9.72
N HIS A 55 15.47 -11.71 9.77
CA HIS A 55 16.50 -12.70 10.11
C HIS A 55 17.16 -12.43 11.47
N ASN A 56 16.76 -11.35 12.15
CA ASN A 56 17.25 -11.00 13.49
C ASN A 56 16.27 -11.49 14.56
N PHE A 57 16.72 -12.37 15.45
CA PHE A 57 15.87 -12.95 16.50
C PHE A 57 15.16 -11.92 17.39
N GLY A 58 15.86 -10.85 17.79
CA GLY A 58 15.27 -9.78 18.60
C GLY A 58 14.15 -9.05 17.88
N GLN A 59 14.33 -8.75 16.59
CA GLN A 59 13.30 -8.14 15.75
C GLN A 59 12.11 -9.08 15.54
N VAL A 60 12.36 -10.35 15.27
CA VAL A 60 11.33 -11.38 15.11
C VAL A 60 10.48 -11.50 16.37
N TYR A 61 11.13 -11.56 17.55
CA TYR A 61 10.44 -11.60 18.82
C TYR A 61 9.58 -10.35 19.04
N ALA A 62 10.13 -9.15 18.83
CA ALA A 62 9.39 -7.90 18.97
C ALA A 62 8.20 -7.81 18.01
N THR A 63 8.36 -8.24 16.76
CA THR A 63 7.30 -8.32 15.76
C THR A 63 6.21 -9.29 16.20
N ARG A 64 6.58 -10.48 16.69
CA ARG A 64 5.63 -11.46 17.21
C ARG A 64 4.82 -10.92 18.40
N GLN A 65 5.46 -10.22 19.34
CA GLN A 65 4.75 -9.60 20.48
C GLN A 65 3.74 -8.55 20.01
N ARG A 66 4.12 -7.68 19.06
CA ARG A 66 3.21 -6.70 18.48
C ARG A 66 2.02 -7.35 17.78
N ALA A 67 2.29 -8.36 16.95
CA ALA A 67 1.25 -9.11 16.26
C ALA A 67 0.24 -9.73 17.24
N MET A 68 0.69 -10.14 18.45
CA MET A 68 -0.20 -10.79 19.42
C MET A 68 -1.25 -9.82 19.93
N VAL A 69 -0.82 -8.60 20.23
CA VAL A 69 -1.69 -7.51 20.70
C VAL A 69 -2.68 -7.12 19.61
N GLU A 70 -2.23 -7.04 18.36
CA GLU A 70 -3.11 -6.70 17.23
C GLU A 70 -4.14 -7.79 16.94
N VAL A 71 -3.72 -9.06 16.93
CA VAL A 71 -4.63 -10.21 16.77
C VAL A 71 -5.66 -10.22 17.88
N GLN A 72 -5.26 -10.07 19.14
CA GLN A 72 -6.19 -10.03 20.27
C GLN A 72 -7.22 -8.91 20.10
N ARG A 73 -6.77 -7.70 19.77
CA ARG A 73 -7.68 -6.56 19.53
C ARG A 73 -8.62 -6.79 18.36
N ALA A 74 -8.15 -7.44 17.30
CA ALA A 74 -8.97 -7.74 16.13
C ALA A 74 -10.03 -8.81 16.45
N CYS A 75 -9.66 -9.86 17.18
CA CYS A 75 -10.57 -10.93 17.58
C CYS A 75 -11.66 -10.49 18.58
N LEU A 76 -11.46 -9.39 19.31
CA LEU A 76 -12.49 -8.82 20.18
C LEU A 76 -13.59 -8.05 19.42
N ARG A 77 -13.46 -7.87 18.11
CA ARG A 77 -14.49 -7.20 17.30
C ARG A 77 -15.64 -8.16 17.02
N GLU A 78 -16.87 -7.66 17.10
CA GLU A 78 -18.06 -8.46 16.80
C GLU A 78 -18.02 -9.02 15.37
N GLY A 79 -18.38 -10.29 15.23
CA GLY A 79 -18.44 -10.99 13.94
C GLY A 79 -17.09 -11.42 13.37
N VAL A 80 -15.97 -11.19 14.06
CA VAL A 80 -14.64 -11.65 13.62
C VAL A 80 -14.35 -13.05 14.18
N SER A 81 -14.24 -14.04 13.29
CA SER A 81 -13.83 -15.42 13.64
C SER A 81 -12.38 -15.73 13.30
N ALA A 82 -11.74 -14.93 12.44
CA ALA A 82 -10.35 -15.13 12.06
C ALA A 82 -9.66 -13.82 11.65
N VAL A 83 -8.33 -13.79 11.80
CA VAL A 83 -7.46 -12.68 11.41
C VAL A 83 -6.38 -13.18 10.46
N LEU A 84 -6.17 -12.49 9.34
CA LEU A 84 -5.08 -12.77 8.41
C LEU A 84 -3.87 -11.88 8.73
N LEU A 85 -2.75 -12.50 9.10
CA LEU A 85 -1.46 -11.83 9.20
C LEU A 85 -0.79 -11.83 7.83
N VAL A 86 -0.52 -10.65 7.30
CA VAL A 86 0.15 -10.46 6.02
C VAL A 86 1.59 -9.97 6.23
N GLY A 87 2.49 -10.45 5.39
CA GLY A 87 3.88 -9.99 5.37
C GLY A 87 4.01 -8.55 4.85
N PRO A 88 5.21 -7.98 4.87
CA PRO A 88 5.45 -6.66 4.31
C PRO A 88 5.04 -6.63 2.84
N LYS A 89 4.29 -5.60 2.45
CA LYS A 89 3.94 -5.39 1.05
C LYS A 89 5.25 -5.13 0.29
N LYS A 90 5.65 -6.08 -0.58
CA LYS A 90 6.75 -5.85 -1.50
C LYS A 90 6.44 -4.57 -2.28
N PRO A 91 7.36 -3.59 -2.36
CA PRO A 91 7.15 -2.43 -3.19
C PRO A 91 6.92 -2.94 -4.60
N THR A 92 5.69 -2.80 -5.08
CA THR A 92 5.39 -3.01 -6.49
C THR A 92 6.18 -1.93 -7.20
N VAL A 93 7.30 -2.31 -7.82
CA VAL A 93 7.92 -1.50 -8.85
C VAL A 93 6.89 -1.48 -9.97
N THR A 94 5.95 -0.53 -9.91
CA THR A 94 5.23 -0.09 -11.11
C THR A 94 6.32 0.19 -12.12
N ALA A 95 6.34 -0.58 -13.21
CA ALA A 95 7.30 -0.42 -14.27
C ALA A 95 7.34 1.05 -14.67
N GLN A 96 8.31 1.78 -14.13
CA GLN A 96 8.59 3.14 -14.53
C GLN A 96 9.27 2.97 -15.88
N GLU A 97 8.55 3.35 -16.92
CA GLU A 97 8.99 3.33 -18.31
C GLU A 97 10.43 3.84 -18.42
N PRO A 98 11.36 3.10 -19.05
CA PRO A 98 12.74 3.51 -19.21
C PRO A 98 12.83 4.62 -20.26
N HIS A 99 12.41 5.85 -19.94
CA HIS A 99 12.49 6.97 -20.88
C HIS A 99 12.68 8.38 -20.30
N GLN A 100 13.18 8.56 -19.08
CA GLN A 100 13.57 9.91 -18.60
C GLN A 100 14.96 10.00 -17.94
N ILE A 101 15.96 9.30 -18.50
CA ILE A 101 17.38 9.59 -18.24
C ILE A 101 18.06 10.06 -19.53
N ALA A 102 17.48 11.04 -20.23
CA ALA A 102 18.10 11.64 -21.41
C ALA A 102 17.61 13.07 -21.64
N ALA A 103 17.83 13.98 -20.68
CA ALA A 103 17.66 15.42 -20.95
C ALA A 103 18.64 16.34 -20.20
N ASN A 104 19.33 15.87 -19.14
CA ASN A 104 20.19 16.73 -18.32
C ASN A 104 21.69 16.46 -18.47
N ARG A 105 22.17 16.25 -19.70
CA ARG A 105 23.61 16.28 -20.00
C ARG A 105 23.90 17.27 -21.12
N ALA A 106 23.78 18.57 -20.81
CA ALA A 106 24.43 19.59 -21.60
C ALA A 106 25.96 19.46 -21.42
N PRO A 107 26.77 19.41 -22.48
CA PRO A 107 28.21 19.57 -22.36
C PRO A 107 28.54 21.05 -22.13
N SER A 108 29.10 21.38 -20.97
CA SER A 108 29.84 22.63 -20.80
C SER A 108 31.19 22.50 -21.50
N ARG A 109 31.36 23.18 -22.63
CA ARG A 109 32.64 23.78 -23.08
C ARG A 109 32.36 24.99 -23.96
#